data_AF-A0A7L4MPW2-F1
#
_entry.id   AF-A0A7L4MPW2-F1
#
_cell.length_a   1.000
_cell.length_b   1.000
_cell.length_c   1.000
_cell.angle_alpha   90.00
_cell.angle_beta   90.00
_cell.angle_gamma   90.00
#
_symmetry.space_group_name_H-M   'P 1'
#
loop_
_entity.id
_entity.type
_entity.pdbx_description
1 polymer ?
#
loop_
_entity_poly.entity_id
_entity_poly.type
_entity_poly.pdbx_seq_one_letter_code
_entity_poly.pdbx_strand_id
1 'polypeptide(L)'
;AGSFQEAGVIQCAYNLNFPLHAVTASSAQCPAWSAFSVSSPAVVLETAEDRPEAVVVRLYEAHGSTVVAWLQTSLPVKEATL
;
A
#
# COMPACT_ATOMS: atom_id res chain seq x y z
N ALA A 1 22.49 -16.21 3.88
CA ALA A 1 21.25 -16.95 3.53
C ALA A 1 20.08 -15.99 3.72
N GLY A 2 19.10 -15.99 2.82
CA GLY A 2 17.90 -15.15 2.89
C GLY A 2 16.76 -15.81 2.11
N SER A 3 15.55 -15.72 2.63
CA SER A 3 14.31 -16.24 2.06
C SER A 3 13.75 -15.31 0.98
N PHE A 4 12.83 -15.81 0.14
CA PHE A 4 12.16 -14.96 -0.85
C PHE A 4 11.27 -13.89 -0.19
N GLN A 5 10.74 -14.18 1.00
CA GLN A 5 10.00 -13.21 1.80
C GLN A 5 10.90 -12.03 2.20
N GLU A 6 12.09 -12.29 2.73
CA GLU A 6 13.06 -11.25 3.10
C GLU A 6 13.56 -10.46 1.89
N ALA A 7 13.60 -11.09 0.71
CA ALA A 7 13.96 -10.43 -0.54
C ALA A 7 12.82 -9.59 -1.15
N GLY A 8 11.61 -9.58 -0.56
CA GLY A 8 10.48 -8.76 -1.01
C GLY A 8 9.88 -9.16 -2.36
N VAL A 9 10.09 -10.42 -2.79
CA VAL A 9 9.73 -10.90 -4.15
C VAL A 9 8.25 -10.66 -4.48
N ILE A 10 7.36 -10.82 -3.50
CA ILE A 10 5.91 -10.60 -3.68
C ILE A 10 5.64 -9.12 -4.04
N GLN A 11 6.18 -8.17 -3.27
CA GLN A 11 6.00 -6.75 -3.56
C GLN A 11 6.60 -6.36 -4.92
N CYS A 12 7.78 -6.91 -5.26
CA CYS A 12 8.38 -6.69 -6.58
C CYS A 12 7.48 -7.21 -7.71
N ALA A 13 6.83 -8.36 -7.53
CA ALA A 13 5.90 -8.90 -8.51
C ALA A 13 4.66 -8.02 -8.67
N TYR A 14 4.09 -7.48 -7.58
CA TYR A 14 3.00 -6.50 -7.66
C TYR A 14 3.43 -5.24 -8.40
N ASN A 15 4.60 -4.68 -8.07
CA ASN A 15 5.13 -3.48 -8.71
C ASN A 15 5.38 -3.69 -10.21
N LEU A 16 5.85 -4.88 -10.62
CA LEU A 16 6.06 -5.21 -12.02
C LEU A 16 4.74 -5.23 -12.82
N ASN A 17 3.64 -5.60 -12.16
CA ASN A 17 2.31 -5.64 -12.77
C ASN A 17 1.57 -4.29 -12.72
N PHE A 18 2.16 -3.25 -12.10
CA PHE A 18 1.57 -1.91 -12.04
C PHE A 18 2.39 -0.93 -12.91
N PRO A 19 1.92 -0.58 -14.12
CA PRO A 19 2.65 0.29 -15.02
C PRO A 19 2.99 1.64 -14.38
N LEU A 20 4.18 2.17 -14.68
CA LEU A 20 4.53 3.51 -14.26
C LEU A 20 3.71 4.54 -15.04
N HIS A 21 3.00 5.41 -14.32
CA HIS A 21 2.26 6.52 -14.90
C HIS A 21 3.09 7.81 -14.88
N ALA A 22 3.44 8.32 -16.05
CA ALA A 22 4.09 9.61 -16.18
C ALA A 22 3.03 10.73 -16.21
N VAL A 23 3.15 11.70 -15.31
CA VAL A 23 2.27 12.87 -15.23
C VAL A 23 3.11 14.13 -15.35
N THR A 24 2.66 15.09 -16.16
CA THR A 24 3.33 16.39 -16.27
C THR A 24 3.10 17.18 -14.99
N ALA A 25 4.19 17.50 -14.29
CA ALA A 25 4.11 18.34 -13.10
C ALA A 25 3.88 19.81 -13.52
N SER A 26 2.89 20.46 -12.88
CA SER A 26 2.64 21.90 -13.04
C SER A 26 3.57 22.77 -12.21
N SER A 27 4.27 22.19 -11.24
CA SER A 27 5.20 22.85 -10.31
C SER A 27 6.50 22.08 -10.20
N ALA A 28 7.62 22.79 -10.03
CA ALA A 28 8.95 22.21 -9.88
C ALA A 28 9.13 21.42 -8.57
N GLN A 29 8.26 21.64 -7.58
CA GLN A 29 8.29 20.92 -6.30
C GLN A 29 7.13 19.94 -6.23
N CYS A 30 7.42 18.67 -6.48
CA CYS A 30 6.51 17.56 -6.25
C CYS A 30 7.18 16.60 -5.26
N PRO A 31 7.02 16.81 -3.94
CA PRO A 31 7.55 15.88 -2.95
C PRO A 31 6.89 14.51 -3.12
N ALA A 32 7.63 13.44 -2.82
CA ALA A 32 7.06 12.11 -2.78
C ALA A 32 5.92 12.08 -1.75
N TRP A 33 4.76 11.56 -2.15
CA TRP A 33 3.58 11.46 -1.30
C TRP A 33 2.92 10.10 -1.48
N SER A 34 2.40 9.56 -0.38
CA SER A 34 1.58 8.35 -0.39
C SER A 34 0.31 8.57 0.43
N ALA A 35 -0.82 8.09 -0.10
CA ALA A 35 -2.10 8.09 0.61
C ALA A 35 -2.11 7.07 1.76
N PHE A 36 -1.42 5.93 1.57
CA PHE A 36 -1.42 4.80 2.50
C PHE A 36 -0.03 4.18 2.64
N SER A 37 0.25 3.58 3.79
CA SER A 37 1.39 2.69 4.01
C SER A 37 1.05 1.60 5.02
N VAL A 38 1.68 0.44 4.88
CA VAL A 38 1.55 -0.70 5.80
C VAL A 38 2.88 -0.94 6.51
N SER A 39 2.84 -1.27 7.81
CA SER A 39 4.05 -1.40 8.61
C SER A 39 4.80 -2.73 8.45
N SER A 40 4.22 -3.68 7.72
CA SER A 40 4.78 -5.02 7.56
C SER A 40 4.85 -5.40 6.08
N PRO A 41 6.00 -5.88 5.57
CA PRO A 41 6.12 -6.36 4.19
C PRO A 41 5.33 -7.65 3.94
N ALA A 42 4.88 -8.34 5.00
CA ALA A 42 4.01 -9.51 4.90
C ALA A 42 2.56 -9.15 4.56
N VAL A 43 2.19 -7.87 4.64
CA VAL A 43 0.84 -7.38 4.33
C VAL A 43 0.87 -6.61 3.01
N VAL A 44 0.02 -6.98 2.08
CA VAL A 44 -0.16 -6.28 0.80
C VAL A 44 -1.45 -5.46 0.85
N LEU A 45 -1.37 -4.18 0.51
CA LEU A 45 -2.53 -3.34 0.19
C LEU A 45 -2.87 -3.55 -1.29
N GLU A 46 -3.94 -4.29 -1.57
CA GLU A 46 -4.31 -4.65 -2.94
C GLU A 46 -5.09 -3.52 -3.62
N THR A 47 -6.03 -2.89 -2.92
CA THR A 47 -6.82 -1.79 -3.48
C THR A 47 -7.28 -0.81 -2.41
N ALA A 48 -7.51 0.43 -2.85
CA ALA A 48 -8.20 1.46 -2.12
C ALA A 48 -9.30 2.01 -3.04
N GLU A 49 -10.56 1.74 -2.70
CA GLU A 49 -11.73 2.15 -3.47
C GLU A 49 -12.37 3.37 -2.80
N ASP A 50 -12.47 4.47 -3.55
CA ASP A 50 -13.16 5.67 -3.09
C ASP A 50 -14.67 5.49 -3.25
N ARG A 51 -15.42 5.70 -2.16
CA ARG A 51 -16.88 5.65 -2.11
C ARG A 51 -17.41 6.97 -1.56
N PRO A 52 -18.70 7.31 -1.81
CA PRO A 52 -19.26 8.61 -1.44
C PRO A 52 -19.04 9.05 0.02
N GLU A 53 -18.94 8.10 0.96
CA GLU A 53 -18.82 8.39 2.40
C GLU A 53 -17.59 7.76 3.06
N ALA A 54 -16.80 6.95 2.35
CA ALA A 54 -15.68 6.22 2.92
C ALA A 54 -14.70 5.74 1.85
N VAL A 55 -13.46 5.46 2.26
CA VAL A 55 -12.50 4.71 1.43
C VAL A 55 -12.46 3.28 1.93
N VAL A 56 -12.69 2.31 1.05
CA VAL A 56 -12.60 0.87 1.37
C VAL A 56 -11.22 0.38 0.96
N VAL A 57 -10.43 -0.09 1.94
CA VAL A 57 -9.08 -0.62 1.70
C VAL A 57 -9.10 -2.13 1.86
N ARG A 58 -8.42 -2.83 0.94
CA ARG A 58 -8.30 -4.29 0.96
C ARG A 58 -6.86 -4.70 1.27
N LEU A 59 -6.67 -5.46 2.33
CA LEU A 59 -5.38 -5.94 2.81
C LEU A 59 -5.33 -7.48 2.80
N TYR A 60 -4.17 -8.05 2.49
CA TYR A 60 -3.93 -9.51 2.58
C TYR A 60 -2.61 -9.81 3.26
N GLU A 61 -2.58 -10.90 4.04
CA GLU A 61 -1.33 -11.51 4.48
C GLU A 61 -0.80 -12.40 3.35
N ALA A 62 0.47 -12.21 2.98
CA ALA A 62 1.06 -12.80 1.78
C ALA A 62 2.17 -13.81 2.08
N HIS A 63 2.56 -14.00 3.35
CA HIS A 63 3.66 -14.91 3.73
C HIS A 63 3.16 -16.27 4.22
N GLY A 64 1.85 -16.48 4.31
CA GLY A 64 1.22 -17.71 4.79
C GLY A 64 1.25 -17.83 6.31
N SER A 65 1.23 -16.70 7.02
CA SER A 65 1.40 -16.62 8.47
C SER A 65 0.36 -15.71 9.12
N THR A 66 0.46 -15.52 10.45
CA THR A 66 -0.32 -14.52 11.18
C THR A 66 0.60 -13.36 11.55
N VAL A 67 0.18 -12.14 11.22
CA VAL A 67 0.94 -10.92 11.49
C VAL A 67 0.08 -9.83 12.10
N VAL A 68 0.67 -9.05 13.01
CA VAL A 68 0.11 -7.78 13.47
C VAL A 68 0.77 -6.66 12.68
N ALA A 69 -0.03 -5.81 12.06
CA ALA A 69 0.45 -4.71 11.24
C ALA A 69 -0.39 -3.44 11.45
N TRP A 70 0.20 -2.29 11.15
CA TRP A 70 -0.46 -1.00 11.14
C TRP A 70 -0.73 -0.57 9.70
N LEU A 71 -1.96 -0.10 9.44
CA LEU A 71 -2.28 0.70 8.28
C LEU A 71 -2.18 2.17 8.68
N GLN A 72 -1.35 2.93 7.97
CA GLN A 72 -1.22 4.37 8.12
C GLN A 72 -1.80 5.05 6.89
N THR A 73 -2.40 6.22 7.09
CA THR A 73 -2.91 7.04 6.00
C THR A 73 -2.59 8.51 6.23
N SER A 74 -2.34 9.24 5.14
CA SER A 74 -2.23 10.69 5.15
C SER A 74 -3.59 11.39 4.91
N LEU A 75 -4.65 10.61 4.66
CA LEU A 75 -6.00 11.11 4.53
C LEU A 75 -6.60 11.41 5.91
N PRO A 76 -7.47 12.42 6.05
CA PRO A 76 -8.19 12.68 7.29
C PRO A 76 -9.07 11.49 7.69
N VAL A 77 -8.91 10.99 8.93
CA VAL A 77 -9.70 9.86 9.44
C VAL A 77 -10.67 10.36 10.50
N LYS A 78 -11.97 10.14 10.25
CA LYS A 78 -13.03 10.34 11.25
C LYS A 78 -13.20 9.10 12.11
N GLU A 79 -13.24 7.94 11.47
CA GLU A 79 -13.40 6.62 12.09
C GLU A 79 -12.81 5.55 11.17
N ALA A 80 -12.56 4.36 11.72
CA ALA A 80 -12.11 3.19 10.99
C ALA A 80 -12.83 1.95 11.52
N THR A 81 -13.32 1.11 10.62
CA THR A 81 -14.06 -0.12 10.93
C THR A 81 -13.53 -1.29 10.09
N LEU A 82 -13.66 -2.51 10.63
CA LEU A 82 -13.21 -3.77 10.02
C LEU A 82 -14.40 -4.69 9.76
#